data_AF-A0A135L2V6-F1
#
_entry.id   AF-A0A135L2V6-F1
#
_cell.length_a   1.000
_cell.length_b   1.000
_cell.length_c   1.000
_cell.angle_alpha   90.00
_cell.angle_beta   90.00
_cell.angle_gamma   90.00
#
_symmetry.space_group_name_H-M   'P 1'
#
loop_
_entity.id
_entity.type
_entity.pdbx_description
1 polymer ?
#
loop_
_entity_poly.entity_id
_entity_poly.type
_entity_poly.pdbx_seq_one_letter_code
_entity_poly.pdbx_strand_id
1 'polypeptide(L)'
;MITNKYYITTIIAIFLSLSLGILIGGTLGQQWINNNQQKLVSYFKAKSEELQKTNQDLEKKNDELLSSYQSLKDDFQILFTKSITHTIDGRKLLWINSTNEDFEPIKRSIKIAGGIIYELDHEISTVVMKGSSFSMNASKQYDAIIFVPENNEQLKESQQLAQYGIPVIYMANQSNEWIEKLDLEAEVYEQKINIESFNDQYQFITFLKNLFEEKS
;
A
#
# COMPACT_ATOMS: atom_id res chain seq x y z
N MET A 1 80.00 43.17 -28.46
CA MET A 1 79.53 44.34 -27.69
C MET A 1 78.01 44.30 -27.61
N ILE A 2 77.46 43.86 -26.47
CA ILE A 2 76.05 44.11 -26.17
C ILE A 2 75.94 45.63 -25.98
N THR A 3 75.30 46.31 -26.92
CA THR A 3 75.23 47.77 -26.98
C THR A 3 74.35 48.30 -25.84
N ASN A 4 74.69 49.42 -25.22
CA ASN A 4 73.93 50.08 -24.13
C ASN A 4 72.40 50.16 -24.35
N LYS A 5 71.95 50.15 -25.62
CA LYS A 5 70.53 50.10 -25.99
C LYS A 5 69.80 48.87 -25.46
N TYR A 6 70.44 47.69 -25.44
CA TYR A 6 69.80 46.46 -24.94
C TYR A 6 69.59 46.49 -23.42
N TYR A 7 70.54 47.07 -22.66
CA TYR A 7 70.38 47.22 -21.21
C TYR A 7 69.21 48.13 -20.84
N ILE A 8 69.05 49.26 -21.55
CA ILE A 8 67.96 50.20 -21.32
C ILE A 8 66.60 49.54 -21.64
N THR A 9 66.50 48.82 -22.76
CA THR A 9 65.26 48.10 -23.13
C THR A 9 64.88 47.04 -22.09
N THR A 10 65.86 46.27 -21.59
CA THR A 10 65.61 45.25 -20.56
C THR A 10 65.16 45.87 -19.24
N ILE A 11 65.76 46.99 -18.82
CA ILE A 11 65.36 47.70 -17.60
C ILE A 11 63.92 48.24 -17.73
N ILE A 12 63.57 48.83 -18.87
CA ILE A 12 62.21 49.31 -19.13
C ILE A 12 61.21 48.15 -19.11
N ALA A 13 61.55 47.01 -19.71
CA ALA A 13 60.71 45.82 -19.71
C ALA A 13 60.49 45.25 -18.29
N ILE A 14 61.53 45.23 -17.45
CA ILE A 14 61.43 44.80 -16.05
C ILE A 14 60.50 45.73 -15.26
N PHE A 15 60.67 47.04 -15.39
CA PHE A 15 59.83 48.02 -14.67
C PHE A 15 58.38 48.01 -15.15
N LEU A 16 58.13 47.82 -16.44
CA LEU A 16 56.78 47.66 -16.99
C LEU A 16 56.12 46.38 -16.47
N SER A 17 56.84 45.25 -16.50
CA SER A 17 56.34 43.97 -15.97
C SER A 17 56.00 44.06 -14.48
N LEU A 18 56.87 44.71 -13.69
CA LEU A 18 56.64 44.92 -12.26
C LEU A 18 55.45 45.84 -11.99
N SER A 19 55.32 46.92 -12.76
CA SER A 19 54.21 47.87 -12.62
C SER A 19 52.88 47.24 -13.00
N LEU A 20 52.83 46.49 -14.11
CA LEU A 20 51.64 45.72 -14.51
C LEU A 20 51.30 44.64 -13.48
N GLY A 21 52.30 43.95 -12.94
CA GLY A 21 52.12 42.95 -11.88
C GLY A 21 51.53 43.55 -10.60
N ILE A 22 51.99 44.74 -10.19
CA ILE A 22 51.45 45.47 -9.02
C ILE A 22 50.06 46.03 -9.31
N LEU A 23 49.79 46.47 -10.55
CA LEU A 23 48.51 47.06 -10.91
C LEU A 23 47.41 45.99 -11.01
N ILE A 24 47.74 44.82 -11.54
CA ILE A 24 46.83 43.66 -11.59
C ILE A 24 46.72 42.97 -10.23
N GLY A 25 47.84 42.80 -9.51
CA GLY A 25 47.87 42.12 -8.20
C GLY A 25 47.50 43.01 -7.00
N GLY A 26 47.51 44.32 -7.18
CA GLY A 26 47.16 45.31 -6.16
C GLY A 26 45.68 45.68 -6.17
N THR A 27 45.40 46.96 -5.96
CA THR A 27 44.04 47.48 -5.66
C THR A 27 42.98 47.12 -6.70
N LEU A 28 43.31 47.10 -8.00
CA LEU A 28 42.35 46.76 -9.06
C LEU A 28 41.97 45.28 -9.10
N GLY A 29 42.94 44.37 -8.94
CA GLY A 29 42.65 42.93 -8.83
C GLY A 29 41.86 42.59 -7.57
N GLN A 30 42.17 43.27 -6.46
CA GLN A 30 41.51 43.04 -5.19
C GLN A 30 40.04 43.53 -5.19
N GLN A 31 39.75 44.67 -5.85
CA GLN A 31 38.38 45.11 -6.11
C GLN A 31 37.62 44.14 -7.03
N TRP A 32 38.27 43.64 -8.08
CA TRP A 32 37.66 42.69 -9.01
C TRP A 32 37.31 41.36 -8.33
N ILE A 33 38.22 40.83 -7.51
CA ILE A 33 38.01 39.60 -6.72
C ILE A 33 36.88 39.79 -5.70
N ASN A 34 36.91 40.88 -4.91
CA ASN A 34 35.89 41.14 -3.89
C ASN A 34 34.50 41.31 -4.51
N ASN A 35 34.37 42.02 -5.63
CA ASN A 35 33.09 42.18 -6.33
C ASN A 35 32.54 40.84 -6.85
N ASN A 36 33.40 39.97 -7.38
CA ASN A 36 32.99 38.65 -7.85
C ASN A 36 32.61 37.71 -6.71
N GLN A 37 33.34 37.75 -5.59
CA GLN A 37 32.99 36.98 -4.39
C GLN A 37 31.65 37.42 -3.81
N GLN A 38 31.38 38.73 -3.72
CA GLN A 38 30.09 39.25 -3.26
C GLN A 38 28.94 38.82 -4.18
N LYS A 39 29.15 38.86 -5.51
CA LYS A 39 28.16 38.39 -6.48
C LYS A 39 27.87 36.90 -6.33
N LEU A 40 28.90 36.07 -6.17
CA LEU A 40 28.77 34.63 -5.93
C LEU A 40 28.00 34.35 -4.64
N VAL A 41 28.38 35.01 -3.54
CA VAL A 41 27.68 34.87 -2.25
C VAL A 41 26.22 35.30 -2.37
N SER A 42 25.94 36.41 -3.07
CA SER A 42 24.56 36.88 -3.27
C SER A 42 23.73 35.90 -4.10
N TYR A 43 24.33 35.29 -5.12
CA TYR A 43 23.68 34.26 -5.94
C TYR A 43 23.37 33.01 -5.13
N PHE A 44 24.32 32.50 -4.35
CA PHE A 44 24.11 31.33 -3.49
C PHE A 44 23.08 31.60 -2.40
N LYS A 45 23.08 32.81 -1.82
CA LYS A 45 22.06 33.21 -0.85
C LYS A 45 20.67 33.21 -1.48
N ALA A 46 20.51 33.86 -2.63
CA ALA A 46 19.24 33.87 -3.35
C ALA A 46 18.79 32.45 -3.73
N LYS A 47 19.70 31.59 -4.17
CA LYS A 47 19.37 30.21 -4.52
C LYS A 47 18.99 29.37 -3.29
N SER A 48 19.66 29.59 -2.16
CA SER A 48 19.32 28.94 -0.89
C SER A 48 17.94 29.36 -0.40
N GLU A 49 17.61 30.66 -0.48
CA GLU A 49 16.28 31.18 -0.11
C GLU A 49 15.19 30.60 -1.02
N GLU A 50 15.45 30.50 -2.33
CA GLU A 50 14.54 29.87 -3.30
C GLU A 50 14.32 28.37 -2.99
N LEU A 51 15.39 27.63 -2.69
CA LEU A 51 15.29 26.22 -2.32
C LEU A 51 14.52 26.02 -1.02
N GLN A 52 14.77 26.86 -0.01
CA GLN A 52 14.05 26.80 1.26
C GLN A 52 12.56 27.05 1.06
N LYS A 53 12.20 28.06 0.26
CA LYS A 53 10.81 28.36 -0.06
C LYS A 53 10.14 27.21 -0.83
N THR A 54 10.85 26.65 -1.82
CA THR A 54 10.35 25.51 -2.59
C THR A 54 10.10 24.30 -1.69
N ASN A 55 11.00 24.05 -0.74
CA ASN A 55 10.83 22.94 0.19
C ASN A 55 9.61 23.15 1.10
N GLN A 56 9.42 24.36 1.64
CA GLN A 56 8.24 24.70 2.42
C GLN A 56 6.93 24.55 1.62
N ASP A 57 6.93 24.97 0.35
CA ASP A 57 5.77 24.80 -0.54
C ASP A 57 5.47 23.33 -0.82
N LEU A 58 6.50 22.48 -0.95
CA LEU A 58 6.36 21.04 -1.13
C LEU A 58 5.85 20.35 0.13
N GLU A 59 6.39 20.67 1.29
CA GLU A 59 5.92 20.16 2.59
C GLU A 59 4.44 20.49 2.78
N LYS A 60 4.04 21.73 2.53
CA LYS A 60 2.64 22.15 2.62
C LYS A 60 1.73 21.38 1.68
N LYS A 61 2.14 21.18 0.42
CA LYS A 61 1.37 20.37 -0.55
C LYS A 61 1.25 18.92 -0.11
N ASN A 62 2.30 18.37 0.48
CA ASN A 62 2.29 17.00 0.99
C ASN A 62 1.30 16.86 2.15
N ASP A 63 1.30 17.81 3.08
CA ASP A 63 0.36 17.84 4.21
C ASP A 63 -1.10 18.00 3.72
N GLU A 64 -1.34 18.90 2.77
CA GLU A 64 -2.65 19.09 2.13
C GLU A 64 -3.14 17.80 1.45
N LEU A 65 -2.24 17.11 0.73
CA LEU A 65 -2.55 15.85 0.05
C LEU A 65 -2.84 14.72 1.04
N LEU A 66 -2.04 14.60 2.10
CA LEU A 66 -2.21 13.60 3.16
C LEU A 66 -3.55 13.80 3.88
N SER A 67 -3.88 15.06 4.23
CA SER A 67 -5.16 15.40 4.84
C SER A 67 -6.34 15.09 3.92
N SER A 68 -6.22 15.43 2.63
CA SER A 68 -7.26 15.13 1.64
C SER A 68 -7.47 13.62 1.46
N TYR A 69 -6.38 12.86 1.45
CA TYR A 69 -6.42 11.39 1.36
C TYR A 69 -7.10 10.77 2.59
N GLN A 70 -6.78 11.25 3.79
CA GLN A 70 -7.42 10.78 5.03
C GLN A 70 -8.93 11.09 5.02
N SER A 71 -9.32 12.32 4.67
CA SER A 71 -10.74 12.68 4.58
C SER A 71 -11.48 11.81 3.57
N LEU A 72 -10.90 11.56 2.39
CA LEU A 72 -11.51 10.71 1.37
C LEU A 72 -11.65 9.26 1.85
N LYS A 73 -10.65 8.75 2.58
CA LYS A 73 -10.67 7.41 3.17
C LYS A 73 -11.79 7.28 4.21
N ASP A 74 -11.96 8.29 5.05
CA ASP A 74 -13.01 8.32 6.08
C ASP A 74 -14.41 8.39 5.44
N ASP A 75 -14.59 9.26 4.44
CA ASP A 75 -15.83 9.35 3.67
C ASP A 75 -16.16 8.01 3.00
N PHE A 76 -15.16 7.36 2.40
CA PHE A 76 -15.34 6.06 1.77
C PHE A 76 -15.74 5.00 2.81
N GLN A 77 -15.11 4.98 3.98
CA GLN A 77 -15.46 4.03 5.05
C GLN A 77 -16.91 4.22 5.54
N ILE A 78 -17.38 5.48 5.65
CA ILE A 78 -18.77 5.78 6.01
C ILE A 78 -19.73 5.29 4.92
N LEU A 79 -19.44 5.59 3.65
CA LEU A 79 -20.27 5.17 2.52
C LEU A 79 -20.32 3.65 2.39
N PHE A 80 -19.17 2.98 2.51
CA PHE A 80 -19.04 1.54 2.53
C PHE A 80 -19.89 0.92 3.65
N THR A 81 -19.74 1.41 4.89
CA THR A 81 -20.52 0.91 6.02
C THR A 81 -22.01 1.03 5.73
N LYS A 82 -22.47 2.19 5.26
CA LYS A 82 -23.88 2.42 4.91
C LYS A 82 -24.38 1.52 3.78
N SER A 83 -23.54 1.20 2.79
CA SER A 83 -23.95 0.41 1.63
C SER A 83 -24.07 -1.08 1.95
N ILE A 84 -23.27 -1.59 2.90
CA ILE A 84 -23.30 -3.01 3.27
C ILE A 84 -24.18 -3.31 4.49
N THR A 85 -24.53 -2.30 5.30
CA THR A 85 -25.30 -2.49 6.54
C THR A 85 -26.63 -3.20 6.27
N HIS A 86 -26.94 -4.22 7.08
CA HIS A 86 -28.16 -5.04 7.01
C HIS A 86 -28.37 -5.84 5.71
N THR A 87 -27.34 -5.98 4.88
CA THR A 87 -27.45 -6.67 3.59
C THR A 87 -27.63 -8.19 3.73
N ILE A 88 -27.14 -8.80 4.82
CA ILE A 88 -27.20 -10.26 5.08
C ILE A 88 -27.69 -10.56 6.50
N ASP A 89 -28.66 -9.78 6.99
CA ASP A 89 -29.18 -9.85 8.36
C ASP A 89 -29.57 -11.26 8.80
N GLY A 90 -29.02 -11.67 9.95
CA GLY A 90 -29.36 -12.93 10.62
C GLY A 90 -28.78 -14.19 9.97
N ARG A 91 -28.04 -14.06 8.86
CA ARG A 91 -27.37 -15.18 8.19
C ARG A 91 -26.20 -15.66 9.04
N LYS A 92 -26.12 -16.98 9.23
CA LYS A 92 -25.13 -17.64 10.08
C LYS A 92 -24.03 -18.24 9.20
N LEU A 93 -22.83 -17.72 9.33
CA LEU A 93 -21.66 -18.17 8.57
C LEU A 93 -20.70 -18.90 9.51
N LEU A 94 -20.24 -20.07 9.09
CA LEU A 94 -19.18 -20.80 9.75
C LEU A 94 -17.84 -20.40 9.13
N TRP A 95 -16.93 -19.83 9.92
CA TRP A 95 -15.59 -19.47 9.52
C TRP A 95 -14.61 -20.53 9.99
N ILE A 96 -13.98 -21.21 9.04
CA ILE A 96 -12.94 -22.20 9.30
C ILE A 96 -11.63 -21.62 8.80
N ASN A 97 -10.74 -21.30 9.73
CA ASN A 97 -9.43 -20.77 9.40
C ASN A 97 -8.34 -21.82 9.61
N SER A 98 -7.57 -22.08 8.55
CA SER A 98 -6.36 -22.90 8.65
C SER A 98 -5.09 -22.10 8.38
N THR A 99 -5.17 -20.79 8.17
CA THR A 99 -4.01 -19.92 8.00
C THR A 99 -3.85 -18.95 9.16
N ASN A 100 -2.63 -18.45 9.34
CA ASN A 100 -2.31 -17.38 10.28
C ASN A 100 -2.58 -15.98 9.70
N GLU A 101 -3.09 -15.89 8.47
CA GLU A 101 -3.48 -14.62 7.86
C GLU A 101 -4.64 -13.95 8.60
N ASP A 102 -4.57 -12.61 8.69
CA ASP A 102 -5.57 -11.81 9.38
C ASP A 102 -6.71 -11.39 8.43
N PHE A 103 -7.83 -12.11 8.51
CA PHE A 103 -9.07 -11.80 7.78
C PHE A 103 -10.06 -10.96 8.60
N GLU A 104 -9.65 -10.33 9.70
CA GLU A 104 -10.53 -9.46 10.51
C GLU A 104 -11.24 -8.37 9.72
N PRO A 105 -10.65 -7.71 8.69
CA PRO A 105 -11.38 -6.73 7.88
C PRO A 105 -12.61 -7.31 7.18
N ILE A 106 -12.52 -8.54 6.67
CA ILE A 106 -13.62 -9.25 6.02
C ILE A 106 -14.66 -9.68 7.07
N LYS A 107 -14.22 -10.26 8.18
CA LYS A 107 -15.11 -10.66 9.28
C LYS A 107 -15.88 -9.46 9.84
N ARG A 108 -15.23 -8.31 9.98
CA ARG A 108 -15.89 -7.06 10.40
C ARG A 108 -16.94 -6.62 9.39
N SER A 109 -16.63 -6.69 8.10
CA SER A 109 -17.57 -6.35 7.03
C SER A 109 -18.81 -7.24 7.07
N ILE A 110 -18.65 -8.56 7.29
CA ILE A 110 -19.76 -9.50 7.48
C ILE A 110 -20.64 -9.09 8.68
N LYS A 111 -20.01 -8.75 9.82
CA LYS A 111 -20.73 -8.32 11.03
C LYS A 111 -21.51 -7.02 10.81
N ILE A 112 -20.90 -6.03 10.14
CA ILE A 112 -21.58 -4.77 9.77
C ILE A 112 -22.78 -5.06 8.87
N ALA A 113 -22.62 -6.00 7.94
CA ALA A 113 -23.70 -6.39 7.04
C ALA A 113 -24.83 -7.19 7.70
N GLY A 114 -24.74 -7.46 9.01
CA GLY A 114 -25.77 -8.16 9.77
C GLY A 114 -25.58 -9.68 9.87
N GLY A 115 -24.47 -10.20 9.33
CA GLY A 115 -24.12 -11.61 9.39
C GLY A 115 -23.55 -12.00 10.76
N ILE A 116 -23.79 -13.25 11.16
CA ILE A 116 -23.31 -13.86 12.41
C ILE A 116 -22.20 -14.84 12.06
N ILE A 117 -20.99 -14.61 12.59
CA ILE A 117 -19.83 -15.48 12.35
C ILE A 117 -19.61 -16.41 13.55
N TYR A 118 -19.44 -17.69 13.25
CA TYR A 118 -19.00 -18.71 14.18
C TYR A 118 -17.61 -19.18 13.76
N GLU A 119 -16.63 -19.11 14.65
CA GLU A 119 -15.23 -19.45 14.30
C GLU A 119 -14.87 -20.84 14.83
N LEU A 120 -14.17 -21.61 13.99
CA LEU A 120 -13.50 -22.85 14.36
C LEU A 120 -12.00 -22.66 14.23
N ASP A 121 -11.29 -22.83 15.34
CA ASP A 121 -9.84 -22.69 15.41
C ASP A 121 -9.11 -23.75 14.58
N HIS A 122 -7.88 -23.40 14.18
CA HIS A 122 -6.96 -24.19 13.36
C HIS A 122 -6.69 -25.61 13.90
N GLU A 123 -6.70 -25.82 15.21
CA GLU A 123 -6.48 -27.15 15.79
C GLU A 123 -7.72 -28.06 15.65
N ILE A 124 -8.91 -27.46 15.64
CA ILE A 124 -10.19 -28.16 15.54
C ILE A 124 -10.57 -28.38 14.08
N SER A 125 -10.12 -27.50 13.17
CA SER A 125 -10.39 -27.61 11.73
C SER A 125 -9.93 -28.97 11.19
N THR A 126 -8.73 -29.44 11.54
CA THR A 126 -8.22 -30.76 11.08
C THR A 126 -9.05 -31.96 11.56
N VAL A 127 -9.75 -31.86 12.70
CA VAL A 127 -10.62 -32.93 13.24
C VAL A 127 -12.00 -32.89 12.59
N VAL A 128 -12.53 -31.68 12.33
CA VAL A 128 -13.79 -31.46 11.60
C VAL A 128 -13.63 -31.85 10.11
N MET A 129 -12.48 -31.58 9.51
CA MET A 129 -12.10 -31.93 8.13
C MET A 129 -11.98 -33.44 7.91
N LYS A 130 -11.54 -34.21 8.93
CA LYS A 130 -11.41 -35.67 8.87
C LYS A 130 -12.73 -36.44 9.04
N GLY A 131 -13.88 -35.76 8.88
CA GLY A 131 -15.16 -36.40 8.60
C GLY A 131 -15.86 -37.13 9.75
N SER A 132 -15.39 -37.03 10.99
CA SER A 132 -15.98 -37.78 12.12
C SER A 132 -16.75 -36.94 13.14
N SER A 133 -16.67 -35.60 13.08
CA SER A 133 -17.30 -34.73 14.08
C SER A 133 -18.26 -33.66 13.54
N PHE A 134 -18.28 -33.39 12.23
CA PHE A 134 -19.29 -32.49 11.64
C PHE A 134 -20.58 -33.27 11.37
N SER A 135 -21.51 -33.22 12.32
CA SER A 135 -22.82 -33.85 12.17
C SER A 135 -23.69 -33.08 11.17
N MET A 136 -24.48 -33.79 10.37
CA MET A 136 -25.54 -33.26 9.49
C MET A 136 -26.59 -32.40 10.25
N ASN A 137 -26.66 -32.50 11.58
CA ASN A 137 -27.48 -31.62 12.41
C ASN A 137 -26.79 -30.27 12.73
N ALA A 138 -25.46 -30.27 12.87
CA ALA A 138 -24.68 -29.05 13.04
C ALA A 138 -24.62 -28.25 11.73
N SER A 139 -24.65 -28.95 10.59
CA SER A 139 -24.64 -28.34 9.26
C SER A 139 -25.90 -27.46 9.03
N LYS A 140 -27.09 -27.95 9.37
CA LYS A 140 -28.36 -27.20 9.23
C LYS A 140 -28.47 -25.89 10.04
N GLN A 141 -27.50 -25.61 10.90
CA GLN A 141 -27.46 -24.39 11.70
C GLN A 141 -26.83 -23.20 10.96
N TYR A 142 -26.13 -23.44 9.85
CA TYR A 142 -25.39 -22.44 9.10
C TYR A 142 -25.94 -22.28 7.68
N ASP A 143 -25.94 -21.04 7.19
CA ASP A 143 -26.35 -20.69 5.82
C ASP A 143 -25.19 -20.85 4.82
N ALA A 144 -23.94 -20.70 5.26
CA ALA A 144 -22.73 -20.91 4.44
C ALA A 144 -21.50 -21.25 5.31
N ILE A 145 -20.52 -21.91 4.69
CA ILE A 145 -19.21 -22.18 5.27
C ILE A 145 -18.17 -21.37 4.49
N ILE A 146 -17.39 -20.54 5.18
CA ILE A 146 -16.21 -19.88 4.63
C ILE A 146 -14.99 -20.66 5.11
N PHE A 147 -14.25 -21.23 4.16
CA PHE A 147 -13.02 -21.94 4.44
C PHE A 147 -11.83 -21.17 3.87
N VAL A 148 -10.82 -20.94 4.72
CA VAL A 148 -9.54 -20.33 4.35
C VAL A 148 -8.44 -21.39 4.43
N PRO A 149 -8.14 -22.08 3.32
CA PRO A 149 -7.09 -23.09 3.29
C PRO A 149 -5.70 -22.47 3.40
N GLU A 150 -4.77 -23.19 4.01
CA GLU A 150 -3.35 -22.86 4.00
C GLU A 150 -2.64 -23.43 2.76
N ASN A 151 -3.13 -24.55 2.25
CA ASN A 151 -2.51 -25.28 1.15
C ASN A 151 -3.53 -26.11 0.33
N ASN A 152 -3.04 -26.64 -0.79
CA ASN A 152 -3.83 -27.47 -1.73
C ASN A 152 -4.31 -28.81 -1.14
N GLU A 153 -3.67 -29.35 -0.10
CA GLU A 153 -4.10 -30.61 0.52
C GLU A 153 -5.35 -30.38 1.36
N GLN A 154 -5.35 -29.35 2.21
CA GLN A 154 -6.53 -28.97 3.01
C GLN A 154 -7.72 -28.59 2.13
N LEU A 155 -7.46 -27.94 0.99
CA LEU A 155 -8.48 -27.61 0.01
C LEU A 155 -9.19 -28.88 -0.51
N LYS A 156 -8.43 -29.93 -0.85
CA LYS A 156 -9.00 -31.23 -1.28
C LYS A 156 -9.76 -31.93 -0.16
N GLU A 157 -9.25 -31.88 1.08
CA GLU A 157 -9.95 -32.44 2.24
C GLU A 157 -11.28 -31.73 2.49
N SER A 158 -11.32 -30.41 2.31
CA SER A 158 -12.52 -29.59 2.53
C SER A 158 -13.61 -29.78 1.46
N GLN A 159 -13.33 -30.38 0.30
CA GLN A 159 -14.35 -30.70 -0.70
C GLN A 159 -15.45 -31.64 -0.15
N GLN A 160 -15.12 -32.45 0.87
CA GLN A 160 -16.10 -33.29 1.55
C GLN A 160 -17.18 -32.48 2.28
N LEU A 161 -16.93 -31.19 2.58
CA LEU A 161 -17.92 -30.31 3.21
C LEU A 161 -19.09 -29.98 2.27
N ALA A 162 -18.89 -30.01 0.95
CA ALA A 162 -19.94 -29.76 -0.03
C ALA A 162 -21.03 -30.85 0.00
N GLN A 163 -20.70 -32.07 0.45
CA GLN A 163 -21.62 -33.20 0.55
C GLN A 163 -22.77 -32.97 1.55
N TYR A 164 -22.65 -31.96 2.42
CA TYR A 164 -23.67 -31.61 3.41
C TYR A 164 -24.75 -30.65 2.88
N GLY A 165 -24.69 -30.25 1.60
CA GLY A 165 -25.71 -29.39 0.96
C GLY A 165 -25.72 -27.95 1.46
N ILE A 166 -24.56 -27.46 1.90
CA ILE A 166 -24.34 -26.08 2.35
C ILE A 166 -23.31 -25.46 1.42
N PRO A 167 -23.52 -24.20 0.97
CA PRO A 167 -22.53 -23.49 0.21
C PRO A 167 -21.18 -23.42 0.93
N VAL A 168 -20.13 -23.89 0.25
CA VAL A 168 -18.75 -23.79 0.73
C VAL A 168 -18.03 -22.74 -0.10
N ILE A 169 -17.49 -21.74 0.59
CA ILE A 169 -16.77 -20.61 -0.01
C ILE A 169 -15.30 -20.75 0.36
N TYR A 170 -14.47 -21.08 -0.61
CA TYR A 170 -13.01 -21.06 -0.47
C TYR A 170 -12.51 -19.64 -0.66
N MET A 171 -11.90 -19.11 0.38
CA MET A 171 -11.34 -17.77 0.38
C MET A 171 -9.82 -17.86 0.47
N ALA A 172 -9.12 -17.11 -0.37
CA ALA A 172 -7.72 -16.80 -0.12
C ALA A 172 -7.39 -15.36 -0.47
N ASN A 173 -6.28 -14.91 0.10
CA ASN A 173 -5.71 -13.62 -0.23
C ASN A 173 -5.16 -13.64 -1.67
N GLN A 174 -5.30 -12.55 -2.42
CA GLN A 174 -4.80 -12.44 -3.80
C GLN A 174 -3.29 -12.70 -3.95
N SER A 175 -2.51 -12.63 -2.86
CA SER A 175 -1.10 -13.03 -2.84
C SER A 175 -0.88 -14.54 -3.02
N ASN A 176 -1.91 -15.36 -2.91
CA ASN A 176 -1.82 -16.81 -2.91
C ASN A 176 -2.26 -17.39 -4.27
N GLU A 177 -1.29 -17.75 -5.12
CA GLU A 177 -1.50 -18.17 -6.52
C GLU A 177 -2.10 -19.59 -6.72
N TRP A 178 -2.30 -20.36 -5.65
CA TRP A 178 -2.49 -21.82 -5.77
C TRP A 178 -3.94 -22.32 -5.95
N ILE A 179 -4.98 -21.46 -5.95
CA ILE A 179 -6.38 -21.92 -6.01
C ILE A 179 -6.86 -22.32 -7.44
N GLU A 180 -6.03 -22.24 -8.48
CA GLU A 180 -6.50 -22.38 -9.87
C GLU A 180 -6.92 -23.78 -10.36
N LYS A 181 -7.13 -24.79 -9.51
CA LYS A 181 -7.53 -26.15 -9.96
C LYS A 181 -8.45 -26.90 -9.00
N LEU A 182 -9.65 -26.37 -8.75
CA LEU A 182 -10.76 -27.19 -8.24
C LEU A 182 -11.70 -27.56 -9.38
N ASP A 183 -12.04 -28.84 -9.47
CA ASP A 183 -13.26 -29.29 -10.14
C ASP A 183 -14.40 -28.95 -9.17
N LEU A 184 -15.02 -27.80 -9.37
CA LEU A 184 -16.01 -27.25 -8.44
C LEU A 184 -17.31 -28.06 -8.58
N GLU A 185 -17.59 -28.88 -7.57
CA GLU A 185 -18.90 -29.52 -7.42
C GLU A 185 -19.99 -28.45 -7.19
N ALA A 186 -21.26 -28.85 -7.33
CA ALA A 186 -22.38 -27.96 -7.05
C ALA A 186 -22.28 -27.38 -5.62
N GLU A 187 -22.53 -26.07 -5.49
CA GLU A 187 -22.48 -25.32 -4.22
C GLU A 187 -21.08 -25.01 -3.64
N VAL A 188 -20.02 -25.13 -4.46
CA VAL A 188 -18.67 -24.72 -4.09
C VAL A 188 -18.27 -23.44 -4.84
N TYR A 189 -17.78 -22.45 -4.12
CA TYR A 189 -17.44 -21.12 -4.65
C TYR A 189 -16.00 -20.73 -4.26
N GLU A 190 -15.29 -20.10 -5.19
CA GLU A 190 -13.96 -19.56 -4.94
C GLU A 190 -14.00 -18.02 -4.87
N GLN A 191 -13.29 -17.43 -3.91
CA GLN A 191 -13.15 -15.99 -3.74
C GLN A 191 -11.69 -15.61 -3.46
N LYS A 192 -11.06 -14.96 -4.44
CA LYS A 192 -9.73 -14.33 -4.28
C LYS A 192 -9.91 -12.87 -3.89
N ILE A 193 -9.50 -12.50 -2.68
CA ILE A 193 -9.80 -11.19 -2.10
C ILE A 193 -8.51 -10.50 -1.69
N ASN A 194 -8.33 -9.22 -2.03
CA ASN A 194 -7.39 -8.38 -1.32
C ASN A 194 -8.04 -7.91 -0.02
N ILE A 195 -7.57 -8.43 1.11
CA ILE A 195 -8.16 -8.20 2.44
C ILE A 195 -8.19 -6.71 2.80
N GLU A 196 -7.23 -5.92 2.33
CA GLU A 196 -7.13 -4.48 2.60
C GLU A 196 -8.00 -3.63 1.66
N SER A 197 -8.51 -4.20 0.57
CA SER A 197 -9.33 -3.50 -0.42
C SER A 197 -10.79 -3.44 0.04
N PHE A 198 -11.28 -2.24 0.34
CA PHE A 198 -12.72 -2.05 0.61
C PHE A 198 -13.61 -2.44 -0.57
N ASN A 199 -13.12 -2.31 -1.81
CA ASN A 199 -13.86 -2.75 -2.98
C ASN A 199 -14.06 -4.27 -2.94
N ASP A 200 -13.02 -5.03 -2.62
CA ASP A 200 -13.11 -6.50 -2.59
C ASP A 200 -13.95 -6.96 -1.40
N GLN A 201 -13.87 -6.27 -0.25
CA GLN A 201 -14.80 -6.46 0.87
C GLN A 201 -16.26 -6.23 0.42
N TYR A 202 -16.54 -5.16 -0.32
CA TYR A 202 -17.89 -4.84 -0.82
C TYR A 202 -18.40 -5.90 -1.81
N GLN A 203 -17.56 -6.30 -2.77
CA GLN A 203 -17.88 -7.34 -3.73
C GLN A 203 -18.18 -8.66 -3.02
N PHE A 204 -17.40 -9.00 -1.99
CA PHE A 204 -17.61 -10.21 -1.22
C PHE A 204 -18.95 -10.19 -0.44
N ILE A 205 -19.31 -9.08 0.20
CA ILE A 205 -20.62 -8.97 0.85
C ILE A 205 -21.76 -9.04 -0.17
N THR A 206 -21.60 -8.41 -1.33
CA THR A 206 -22.59 -8.47 -2.42
C THR A 206 -22.73 -9.89 -2.95
N PHE A 207 -21.62 -10.63 -3.07
CA PHE A 207 -21.63 -12.05 -3.41
C PHE A 207 -22.42 -12.87 -2.39
N LEU A 208 -22.15 -12.69 -1.09
CA LEU A 208 -22.90 -13.38 -0.02
C LEU A 208 -24.40 -13.08 -0.08
N LYS A 209 -24.76 -11.81 -0.33
CA LYS A 209 -26.16 -11.41 -0.51
C LYS A 209 -26.83 -12.22 -1.61
N ASN A 210 -26.25 -12.23 -2.79
CA ASN A 210 -26.81 -12.93 -3.95
C ASN A 210 -26.90 -14.44 -3.69
N LEU A 211 -25.86 -15.02 -3.09
CA LEU A 211 -25.83 -16.43 -2.69
C LEU A 211 -27.02 -16.80 -1.78
N PHE A 212 -27.38 -15.93 -0.85
CA PHE A 212 -28.49 -16.17 0.08
C PHE A 212 -29.87 -15.85 -0.53
N GLU A 213 -29.96 -14.93 -1.49
CA GLU A 213 -31.20 -14.63 -2.21
C GLU A 213 -31.57 -15.73 -3.19
N GLU A 214 -30.60 -16.36 -3.87
CA GLU A 214 -30.84 -17.48 -4.79
C GLU A 214 -31.34 -18.76 -4.09
N LYS A 215 -31.09 -18.90 -2.78
CA LYS A 215 -31.51 -20.06 -1.97
C LYS A 215 -32.80 -19.84 -1.17
N SER A 216 -33.39 -18.64 -1.18
CA SER A 216 -34.63 -18.33 -0.45
C SER A 216 -35.89 -18.57 -1.28
#